data_AF-A0A1C5KUX4-F1
#
_entry.id   AF-A0A1C5KUX4-F1
#
_cell.length_a   1.000
_cell.length_b   1.000
_cell.length_c   1.000
_cell.angle_alpha   90.00
_cell.angle_beta   90.00
_cell.angle_gamma   90.00
#
_symmetry.space_group_name_H-M   'P 1'
#
loop_
_entity.id
_entity.type
_entity.pdbx_description
1 polymer ?
#
loop_
_entity_poly.entity_id
_entity_poly.type
_entity_poly.pdbx_seq_one_letter_code
_entity_poly.pdbx_strand_id
1 'polypeptide(L)'
;MKKKRLELAVLVTFLGAGVAVFPGSNVYAAEVNEIYNADIDPYFENDMELYCQYVESHELSDYLDGRDGIFGDISFSDIFAEKVKVADFDGDNRVEVWVTGPAAAANNIAGILDISNGEVSCVFNGWGSEVGRYTDPQTGKTGLVIYEGNTEGEEDCHLRESLYDADWNNAAILYEMQGSQLEDTVTYTAYTDGSQRQLTMQEYGDETENLKNSCIETEAVAETKREAEDEIPHMDKQQVLEFLQEVLSPGSSENSDPSQDSPITSYPEYDEIIRQYYNGVNANWSMSDYSDRNLCYLAGYEMSSSDLGYCTMDIDGDGIEELMIGSVNADADTSMFFDLYTMVNGQRSLVISSGERDRYYLCEDHTIANEASGGAMSSSFKYYDFVSGQLQIKENVFLDGFDHPENPWFYTTTEDCTDYSIPISEEEGQNIRGKYSHMNIPYVSLSEIGSQTVAETTQPETSSYRQQAEESVKTAEQKASSALTGSEQYEIWDNCLNEIWSYLQEALSSEDMDTLTQEELDWITGKENIINSAENPSAEETLIKVAEITKERVYELLDRLS
;
A
#
# COMPACT_ATOMS: atom_id res chain seq x y z
N MET A 1 51.86 3.83 17.05
CA MET A 1 50.53 3.42 17.53
C MET A 1 49.69 3.08 16.31
N LYS A 2 49.84 1.86 15.77
CA LYS A 2 48.79 0.82 15.71
C LYS A 2 47.38 1.36 15.40
N LYS A 3 47.07 1.55 14.12
CA LYS A 3 45.70 1.38 13.60
C LYS A 3 45.46 -0.12 13.46
N LYS A 4 44.43 -0.64 14.14
CA LYS A 4 43.95 -2.02 13.97
C LYS A 4 43.15 -2.08 12.66
N ARG A 5 43.53 -3.03 11.80
CA ARG A 5 42.66 -3.61 10.77
C ARG A 5 41.83 -4.71 11.46
N LEU A 6 40.56 -4.82 11.09
CA LEU A 6 39.83 -6.08 11.15
C LEU A 6 39.10 -6.22 9.80
N GLU A 7 39.34 -7.36 9.17
CA GLU A 7 38.78 -7.80 7.90
C GLU A 7 37.34 -8.28 8.13
N LEU A 8 36.44 -7.99 7.20
CA LEU A 8 35.27 -8.83 6.96
C LEU A 8 35.33 -9.27 5.50
N ALA A 9 35.49 -10.57 5.31
CA ALA A 9 35.53 -11.24 4.01
C ALA A 9 34.09 -11.53 3.58
N VAL A 10 33.68 -11.00 2.41
CA VAL A 10 32.53 -11.53 1.68
C VAL A 10 33.09 -12.44 0.59
N LEU A 11 32.75 -13.72 0.70
CA LEU A 11 33.12 -14.78 -0.23
C LEU A 11 32.18 -14.71 -1.43
N VAL A 12 32.62 -14.08 -2.52
CA VAL A 12 31.93 -14.14 -3.82
C VAL A 12 32.45 -15.36 -4.58
N THR A 13 31.62 -16.39 -4.74
CA THR A 13 31.88 -17.48 -5.69
C THR A 13 31.12 -17.23 -6.99
N PHE A 14 31.86 -16.74 -7.99
CA PHE A 14 31.48 -16.69 -9.40
C PHE A 14 31.63 -18.07 -10.07
N LEU A 15 30.68 -18.42 -10.94
CA LEU A 15 30.84 -19.31 -12.11
C LEU A 15 30.03 -18.68 -13.25
N GLY A 16 30.62 -17.82 -14.08
CA GLY A 16 31.18 -18.15 -15.41
C GLY A 16 30.31 -17.45 -16.48
N ALA A 17 30.78 -16.77 -17.53
CA ALA A 17 32.06 -16.80 -18.22
C ALA A 17 32.37 -15.46 -18.92
N GLY A 18 33.59 -14.96 -18.67
CA GLY A 18 34.53 -14.32 -19.61
C GLY A 18 34.10 -13.19 -20.56
N VAL A 19 34.57 -11.97 -20.26
CA VAL A 19 35.17 -11.06 -21.26
C VAL A 19 36.40 -10.36 -20.65
N ALA A 20 37.45 -10.21 -21.46
CA ALA A 20 38.79 -9.77 -21.10
C ALA A 20 38.89 -8.29 -20.69
N VAL A 21 39.68 -8.00 -19.66
CA VAL A 21 40.02 -6.64 -19.20
C VAL A 21 41.19 -6.07 -20.01
N PHE A 22 40.98 -4.92 -20.64
CA PHE A 22 42.05 -4.00 -21.04
C PHE A 22 42.19 -2.89 -19.97
N PRO A 23 43.40 -2.44 -19.61
CA PRO A 23 43.58 -1.45 -18.54
C PRO A 23 43.51 -0.04 -19.11
N GLY A 24 42.52 0.76 -18.68
CA GLY A 24 42.54 2.20 -18.92
C GLY A 24 41.18 2.86 -19.03
N SER A 25 40.40 2.87 -17.96
CA SER A 25 39.36 3.88 -17.71
C SER A 25 38.87 3.74 -16.27
N ASN A 26 38.75 4.87 -15.58
CA ASN A 26 38.21 4.93 -14.23
C ASN A 26 36.79 4.35 -14.25
N VAL A 27 36.56 3.32 -13.42
CA VAL A 27 35.23 2.77 -13.18
C VAL A 27 34.50 3.79 -12.32
N TYR A 28 33.69 4.63 -12.95
CA TYR A 28 32.49 5.11 -12.28
C TYR A 28 31.64 3.87 -12.03
N ALA A 29 31.19 3.68 -10.79
CA ALA A 29 30.13 2.72 -10.53
C ALA A 29 28.97 3.16 -11.41
N ALA A 30 28.65 2.37 -12.44
CA ALA A 30 27.35 2.47 -13.06
C ALA A 30 26.38 2.04 -11.97
N GLU A 31 25.66 3.01 -11.41
CA GLU A 31 24.36 2.71 -10.82
C GLU A 31 23.59 1.91 -11.87
N VAL A 32 23.09 0.76 -11.47
CA VAL A 32 22.21 -0.03 -12.31
C VAL A 32 21.00 0.89 -12.50
N ASN A 33 20.76 1.35 -13.73
CA ASN A 33 19.52 2.00 -14.11
C ASN A 33 18.42 0.96 -13.90
N GLU A 34 17.88 0.87 -12.69
CA GLU A 34 16.69 0.10 -12.42
C GLU A 34 15.55 0.85 -13.11
N ILE A 35 15.09 0.28 -14.23
CA ILE A 35 13.89 0.72 -14.90
C ILE A 35 12.74 0.37 -13.95
N TYR A 36 11.92 1.37 -13.61
CA TYR A 36 10.73 1.16 -12.80
C TYR A 36 9.83 0.08 -13.42
N ASN A 37 9.27 -0.79 -12.59
CA ASN A 37 8.41 -1.87 -13.04
C ASN A 37 7.15 -1.96 -12.16
N ALA A 38 6.02 -1.54 -12.72
CA ALA A 38 4.73 -1.55 -12.04
C ALA A 38 4.31 -2.95 -11.57
N ASP A 39 4.71 -4.02 -12.27
CA ASP A 39 4.32 -5.39 -11.92
C ASP A 39 4.93 -5.87 -10.58
N ILE A 40 5.96 -5.19 -10.08
CA ILE A 40 6.64 -5.54 -8.83
C ILE A 40 6.54 -4.42 -7.77
N ASP A 41 5.88 -3.30 -8.07
CA ASP A 41 5.60 -2.26 -7.08
C ASP A 41 4.36 -2.65 -6.26
N PRO A 42 4.52 -2.98 -4.97
CA PRO A 42 3.40 -3.40 -4.13
C PRO A 42 2.40 -2.26 -3.81
N TYR A 43 2.75 -1.01 -4.13
CA TYR A 43 1.89 0.15 -3.90
C TYR A 43 1.12 0.60 -5.15
N PHE A 44 1.49 0.10 -6.33
CA PHE A 44 1.00 0.59 -7.62
C PHE A 44 -0.53 0.64 -7.72
N GLU A 45 -1.23 -0.43 -7.32
CA GLU A 45 -2.71 -0.47 -7.35
C GLU A 45 -3.32 0.59 -6.43
N ASN A 46 -2.88 0.64 -5.16
CA ASN A 46 -3.34 1.62 -4.18
C ASN A 46 -3.02 3.07 -4.62
N ASP A 47 -1.85 3.31 -5.18
CA ASP A 47 -1.43 4.63 -5.63
C ASP A 47 -2.28 5.11 -6.81
N MET A 48 -2.55 4.20 -7.77
CA MET A 48 -3.46 4.48 -8.88
C MET A 48 -4.91 4.71 -8.43
N GLU A 49 -5.40 4.01 -7.41
CA GLU A 49 -6.70 4.29 -6.79
C GLU A 49 -6.76 5.68 -6.17
N LEU A 50 -5.73 6.07 -5.41
CA LEU A 50 -5.62 7.39 -4.81
C LEU A 50 -5.59 8.49 -5.88
N TYR A 51 -4.84 8.30 -6.98
CA TYR A 51 -4.86 9.24 -8.10
C TYR A 51 -6.23 9.34 -8.78
N CYS A 52 -6.95 8.23 -8.95
CA CYS A 52 -8.32 8.23 -9.47
C CYS A 52 -9.25 9.04 -8.54
N GLN A 53 -9.20 8.80 -7.23
CA GLN A 53 -10.00 9.53 -6.24
C GLN A 53 -9.66 11.02 -6.22
N TYR A 54 -8.39 11.38 -6.34
CA TYR A 54 -7.96 12.78 -6.40
C TYR A 54 -8.52 13.48 -7.64
N VAL A 55 -8.36 12.87 -8.83
CA VAL A 55 -8.89 13.43 -10.09
C VAL A 55 -10.42 13.50 -10.07
N GLU A 56 -11.11 12.54 -9.47
CA GLU A 56 -12.57 12.57 -9.32
C GLU A 56 -13.04 13.71 -8.41
N SER A 57 -12.33 13.96 -7.30
CA SER A 57 -12.69 14.97 -6.30
C SER A 57 -12.23 16.40 -6.63
N HIS A 58 -11.27 16.58 -7.53
CA HIS A 58 -10.70 17.88 -7.90
C HIS A 58 -11.04 18.28 -9.32
N GLU A 59 -11.18 19.58 -9.59
CA GLU A 59 -11.28 20.08 -10.96
C GLU A 59 -9.89 20.15 -11.59
N LEU A 60 -9.79 20.05 -12.93
CA LEU A 60 -8.49 20.18 -13.61
C LEU A 60 -7.77 21.48 -13.21
N SER A 61 -8.50 22.57 -12.97
CA SER A 61 -7.94 23.84 -12.52
C SER A 61 -7.24 23.80 -11.16
N ASP A 62 -7.51 22.79 -10.33
CA ASP A 62 -6.89 22.69 -9.00
C ASP A 62 -5.42 22.26 -9.08
N TYR A 63 -5.05 21.56 -10.15
CA TYR A 63 -3.68 21.05 -10.36
C TYR A 63 -3.10 21.37 -11.74
N LEU A 64 -3.84 22.03 -12.63
CA LEU A 64 -3.44 22.35 -14.00
C LEU A 64 -3.85 23.79 -14.38
N ASP A 65 -3.34 24.78 -13.68
CA ASP A 65 -3.65 26.20 -13.94
C ASP A 65 -2.45 27.14 -13.98
N GLY A 66 -1.25 26.64 -13.67
CA GLY A 66 0.02 27.35 -13.77
C GLY A 66 0.26 28.38 -12.67
N ARG A 67 -0.60 28.44 -11.62
CA ARG A 67 -0.55 29.51 -10.60
C ARG A 67 0.75 29.56 -9.80
N ASP A 68 1.43 28.41 -9.66
CA ASP A 68 2.67 28.27 -8.87
C ASP A 68 3.93 28.41 -9.74
N GLY A 69 3.77 28.67 -11.05
CA GLY A 69 4.85 28.82 -12.01
C GLY A 69 5.47 30.24 -12.08
N ILE A 70 6.57 30.34 -12.83
CA ILE A 70 7.37 31.57 -13.01
C ILE A 70 6.58 32.71 -13.68
N PHE A 71 5.52 32.37 -14.43
CA PHE A 71 4.53 33.30 -14.98
C PHE A 71 3.15 32.94 -14.45
N GLY A 72 2.87 33.33 -13.20
CA GLY A 72 1.59 33.06 -12.52
C GLY A 72 0.39 33.87 -13.02
N ASP A 73 0.50 34.56 -14.16
CA ASP A 73 -0.57 35.36 -14.74
C ASP A 73 -1.25 34.60 -15.88
N ILE A 74 -2.21 33.74 -15.54
CA ILE A 74 -3.12 33.23 -16.56
C ILE A 74 -4.54 33.08 -16.06
N SER A 75 -5.42 33.88 -16.66
CA SER A 75 -6.82 33.56 -16.83
C SER A 75 -7.04 33.01 -18.25
N PHE A 76 -6.79 31.72 -18.48
CA PHE A 76 -7.38 31.05 -19.66
C PHE A 76 -8.79 30.64 -19.29
N SER A 77 -9.75 30.88 -20.18
CA SER A 77 -11.13 30.45 -19.97
C SER A 77 -11.31 28.93 -20.12
N ASP A 78 -10.35 28.25 -20.75
CA ASP A 78 -10.47 26.85 -21.17
C ASP A 78 -9.27 26.04 -20.64
N ILE A 79 -9.42 25.42 -19.47
CA ILE A 79 -8.44 24.47 -18.90
C ILE A 79 -8.81 23.06 -19.38
N PHE A 80 -7.85 22.34 -19.93
CA PHE A 80 -8.01 20.97 -20.45
C PHE A 80 -6.67 20.22 -20.42
N ALA A 81 -6.69 18.89 -20.50
CA ALA A 81 -5.49 18.07 -20.61
C ALA A 81 -5.19 17.71 -22.07
N GLU A 82 -3.93 17.74 -22.48
CA GLU A 82 -3.44 17.31 -23.80
C GLU A 82 -2.71 15.97 -23.73
N LYS A 83 -1.97 15.73 -22.64
CA LYS A 83 -1.22 14.49 -22.40
C LYS A 83 -1.28 14.11 -20.92
N VAL A 84 -1.38 12.82 -20.64
CA VAL A 84 -1.19 12.26 -19.30
C VAL A 84 -0.12 11.19 -19.39
N LYS A 85 0.85 11.22 -18.47
CA LYS A 85 1.94 10.23 -18.37
C LYS A 85 2.05 9.76 -16.92
N VAL A 86 2.06 8.45 -16.73
CA VAL A 86 2.29 7.78 -15.44
C VAL A 86 3.69 7.17 -15.49
N ALA A 87 4.57 7.58 -14.58
CA ALA A 87 5.96 7.12 -14.51
C ALA A 87 6.57 7.39 -13.13
N ASP A 88 7.67 6.72 -12.82
CA ASP A 88 8.58 7.06 -11.71
C ASP A 88 9.44 8.27 -12.13
N PHE A 89 8.94 9.48 -11.88
CA PHE A 89 9.59 10.71 -12.32
C PHE A 89 10.73 11.11 -11.40
N ASP A 90 10.54 10.93 -10.09
CA ASP A 90 11.49 11.39 -9.09
C ASP A 90 12.55 10.33 -8.71
N GLY A 91 12.27 9.06 -9.00
CA GLY A 91 13.20 7.97 -8.78
C GLY A 91 13.07 7.23 -7.46
N ASP A 92 11.97 7.38 -6.74
CA ASP A 92 11.71 6.72 -5.46
C ASP A 92 11.16 5.28 -5.61
N ASN A 93 10.95 4.82 -6.85
CA ASN A 93 10.31 3.56 -7.25
C ASN A 93 8.80 3.50 -6.93
N ARG A 94 8.11 4.62 -7.00
CA ARG A 94 6.65 4.72 -7.06
C ARG A 94 6.28 5.53 -8.30
N VAL A 95 4.98 5.63 -8.59
CA VAL A 95 4.51 6.34 -9.79
C VAL A 95 3.89 7.68 -9.43
N GLU A 96 4.17 8.67 -10.27
CA GLU A 96 3.50 9.97 -10.26
C GLU A 96 2.72 10.17 -11.55
N VAL A 97 1.72 11.06 -11.49
CA VAL A 97 0.88 11.39 -12.64
C VAL A 97 1.23 12.79 -13.13
N TRP A 98 1.84 12.86 -14.31
CA TRP A 98 2.09 14.11 -15.02
C TRP A 98 0.95 14.39 -15.99
N VAL A 99 0.18 15.44 -15.70
CA VAL A 99 -0.87 15.98 -16.58
C VAL A 99 -0.36 17.22 -17.29
N THR A 100 -0.30 17.18 -18.61
CA THR A 100 0.07 18.31 -19.46
C THR A 100 -1.19 18.91 -20.06
N GLY A 101 -1.34 20.21 -19.95
CA GLY A 101 -2.47 21.01 -20.43
C GLY A 101 -2.12 21.86 -21.65
N PRO A 102 -2.78 23.02 -21.82
CA PRO A 102 -2.67 23.81 -23.02
C PRO A 102 -1.25 24.31 -23.29
N ALA A 103 -0.85 24.25 -24.56
CA ALA A 103 0.42 24.78 -25.03
C ALA A 103 0.45 26.31 -25.15
N ALA A 104 1.61 26.88 -24.85
CA ALA A 104 1.96 28.25 -25.21
C ALA A 104 3.24 28.26 -26.08
N ALA A 105 3.94 29.40 -26.10
CA ALA A 105 5.05 29.63 -27.01
C ALA A 105 6.29 28.76 -26.69
N ALA A 106 6.58 28.52 -25.40
CA ALA A 106 7.77 27.75 -25.00
C ALA A 106 7.45 26.45 -24.25
N ASN A 107 6.35 26.41 -23.50
CA ASN A 107 5.97 25.29 -22.65
C ASN A 107 4.46 25.07 -22.64
N ASN A 108 4.04 24.01 -21.97
CA ASN A 108 2.64 23.69 -21.65
C ASN A 108 2.38 23.95 -20.16
N ILE A 109 1.13 24.24 -19.80
CA ILE A 109 0.73 24.15 -18.38
C ILE A 109 0.89 22.68 -17.97
N ALA A 110 1.46 22.41 -16.82
CA ALA A 110 1.70 21.07 -16.32
C ALA A 110 1.38 20.98 -14.83
N GLY A 111 0.74 19.88 -14.47
CA GLY A 111 0.44 19.44 -13.13
C GLY A 111 1.12 18.11 -12.86
N ILE A 112 1.84 17.97 -11.74
CA ILE A 112 2.37 16.68 -11.30
C ILE A 112 1.69 16.31 -9.98
N LEU A 113 1.05 15.15 -9.95
CA LEU A 113 0.42 14.58 -8.76
C LEU A 113 1.34 13.52 -8.19
N ASP A 114 1.60 13.62 -6.89
CA ASP A 114 2.46 12.72 -6.12
C ASP A 114 1.81 12.36 -4.77
N ILE A 115 2.20 11.23 -4.19
CA ILE A 115 1.68 10.71 -2.92
C ILE A 115 2.72 10.83 -1.82
N SER A 116 2.40 11.66 -0.82
CA SER A 116 3.18 11.77 0.41
C SER A 116 2.32 11.46 1.63
N ASN A 117 2.81 10.60 2.53
CA ASN A 117 2.09 10.17 3.74
C ASN A 117 0.67 9.61 3.48
N GLY A 118 0.44 8.99 2.33
CA GLY A 118 -0.85 8.39 1.96
C GLY A 118 -1.87 9.38 1.39
N GLU A 119 -1.49 10.64 1.16
CA GLU A 119 -2.35 11.65 0.53
C GLU A 119 -1.76 12.10 -0.81
N VAL A 120 -2.62 12.24 -1.82
CA VAL A 120 -2.25 12.81 -3.13
C VAL A 120 -2.20 14.32 -3.00
N SER A 121 -1.15 14.92 -3.56
CA SER A 121 -1.03 16.37 -3.68
C SER A 121 -0.46 16.77 -5.04
N CYS A 122 -0.81 17.96 -5.51
CA CYS A 122 -0.15 18.55 -6.66
C CYS A 122 1.19 19.17 -6.24
N VAL A 123 2.30 18.55 -6.63
CA VAL A 123 3.67 18.93 -6.25
C VAL A 123 4.33 19.88 -7.24
N PHE A 124 3.77 19.99 -8.45
CA PHE A 124 4.16 20.97 -9.44
C PHE A 124 2.94 21.47 -10.20
N ASN A 125 2.72 22.79 -10.26
CA ASN A 125 1.65 23.42 -11.03
C ASN A 125 2.14 24.70 -11.72
N GLY A 126 2.66 24.55 -12.94
CA GLY A 126 3.38 25.62 -13.62
C GLY A 126 3.48 25.41 -15.12
N TRP A 127 4.18 26.32 -15.80
CA TRP A 127 4.63 26.07 -17.16
C TRP A 127 5.84 25.14 -17.13
N GLY A 128 5.72 23.94 -17.68
CA GLY A 128 6.77 22.94 -17.57
C GLY A 128 6.70 21.86 -18.62
N SER A 129 7.87 21.41 -19.07
CA SER A 129 8.03 20.19 -19.87
C SER A 129 9.11 19.31 -19.25
N GLU A 130 8.89 17.99 -19.31
CA GLU A 130 9.86 16.99 -18.88
C GLU A 130 11.15 17.10 -19.71
N VAL A 131 12.29 17.16 -19.03
CA VAL A 131 13.61 16.95 -19.67
C VAL A 131 14.15 15.55 -19.38
N GLY A 132 13.91 15.04 -18.18
CA GLY A 132 14.29 13.70 -17.73
C GLY A 132 15.05 13.72 -16.41
N ARG A 133 15.36 12.54 -15.87
CA ARG A 133 16.11 12.37 -14.62
C ARG A 133 17.58 12.70 -14.81
N TYR A 134 18.17 13.43 -13.88
CA TYR A 134 19.55 13.90 -13.97
C TYR A 134 20.25 13.83 -12.62
N THR A 135 21.49 13.34 -12.65
CA THR A 135 22.41 13.43 -11.52
C THR A 135 23.48 14.46 -11.83
N ASP A 136 23.51 15.54 -11.06
CA ASP A 136 24.57 16.54 -11.14
C ASP A 136 25.91 15.90 -10.75
N PRO A 137 26.89 15.83 -11.68
CA PRO A 137 28.15 15.13 -11.44
C PRO A 137 29.05 15.81 -10.41
N GLN A 138 28.80 17.08 -10.06
CA GLN A 138 29.57 17.82 -9.06
C GLN A 138 28.93 17.76 -7.68
N THR A 139 27.62 18.02 -7.61
CA THR A 139 26.92 18.08 -6.32
C THR A 139 26.40 16.72 -5.87
N GLY A 140 26.25 15.77 -6.80
CA GLY A 140 25.63 14.47 -6.56
C GLY A 140 24.12 14.54 -6.33
N LYS A 141 23.50 15.72 -6.52
CA LYS A 141 22.05 15.86 -6.46
C LYS A 141 21.43 15.13 -7.64
N THR A 142 20.39 14.36 -7.36
CA THR A 142 19.63 13.61 -8.34
C THR A 142 18.17 14.06 -8.30
N GLY A 143 17.46 13.87 -9.41
CA GLY A 143 16.05 14.19 -9.50
C GLY A 143 15.59 14.47 -10.93
N LEU A 144 14.37 14.96 -11.06
CA LEU A 144 13.74 15.29 -12.34
C LEU A 144 14.12 16.70 -12.79
N VAL A 145 14.59 16.84 -14.03
CA VAL A 145 14.77 18.15 -14.65
C VAL A 145 13.49 18.56 -15.36
N ILE A 146 12.95 19.71 -14.97
CA ILE A 146 11.82 20.36 -15.61
C ILE A 146 12.33 21.62 -16.31
N TYR A 147 12.05 21.72 -17.61
CA TYR A 147 12.21 22.96 -18.36
C TYR A 147 10.95 23.79 -18.16
N GLU A 148 11.07 24.83 -17.36
CA GLU A 148 9.94 25.58 -16.84
C GLU A 148 9.96 27.06 -17.21
N GLY A 149 8.82 27.70 -17.01
CA GLY A 149 8.57 29.07 -17.41
C GLY A 149 8.06 29.19 -18.84
N ASN A 150 7.92 30.40 -19.34
CA ASN A 150 7.28 30.63 -20.64
C ASN A 150 7.78 31.92 -21.28
N THR A 151 7.15 32.30 -22.39
CA THR A 151 7.28 33.63 -22.96
C THR A 151 5.91 34.30 -23.00
N GLU A 152 5.78 35.46 -22.37
CA GLU A 152 4.55 36.24 -22.43
C GLU A 152 4.55 37.06 -23.74
N GLY A 153 3.78 36.62 -24.72
CA GLY A 153 3.80 37.21 -26.07
C GLY A 153 5.14 37.05 -26.79
N GLU A 154 5.47 38.00 -27.68
CA GLU A 154 6.79 38.06 -28.36
C GLU A 154 7.84 38.85 -27.55
N GLU A 155 7.53 39.30 -26.33
CA GLU A 155 8.27 40.41 -25.71
C GLU A 155 9.10 39.95 -24.50
N ASP A 156 8.54 39.24 -23.52
CA ASP A 156 9.25 38.87 -22.30
C ASP A 156 9.38 37.35 -22.14
N CYS A 157 10.54 36.93 -21.63
CA CYS A 157 10.86 35.52 -21.39
C CYS A 157 11.41 35.33 -19.98
N HIS A 158 11.03 34.21 -19.38
CA HIS A 158 11.66 33.68 -18.16
C HIS A 158 11.54 32.16 -18.23
N LEU A 159 12.64 31.53 -18.61
CA LEU A 159 12.76 30.09 -18.83
C LEU A 159 13.90 29.58 -17.95
N ARG A 160 13.74 28.42 -17.32
CA ARG A 160 14.83 27.78 -16.57
C ARG A 160 14.76 26.28 -16.61
N GLU A 161 15.91 25.65 -16.48
CA GLU A 161 16.07 24.23 -16.27
C GLU A 161 16.30 24.00 -14.77
N SER A 162 15.28 23.49 -14.07
CA SER A 162 15.35 23.23 -12.64
C SER A 162 15.34 21.73 -12.33
N LEU A 163 16.15 21.34 -11.36
CA LEU A 163 16.23 20.01 -10.80
C LEU A 163 15.35 19.92 -9.56
N TYR A 164 14.34 19.05 -9.59
CA TYR A 164 13.46 18.72 -8.48
C TYR A 164 13.89 17.39 -7.87
N ASP A 165 14.10 17.36 -6.55
CA ASP A 165 14.44 16.10 -5.84
C ASP A 165 13.21 15.24 -5.57
N ALA A 166 13.39 14.07 -4.94
CA ALA A 166 12.32 13.13 -4.58
C ALA A 166 11.33 13.66 -3.52
N ASP A 167 11.63 14.80 -2.90
CA ASP A 167 10.68 15.50 -2.04
C ASP A 167 10.02 16.67 -2.80
N TRP A 168 10.14 16.68 -4.14
CA TRP A 168 9.71 17.73 -5.06
C TRP A 168 10.20 19.15 -4.71
N ASN A 169 11.30 19.26 -3.96
CA ASN A 169 11.93 20.54 -3.72
C ASN A 169 12.74 20.95 -4.95
N ASN A 170 12.66 22.21 -5.34
CA ASN A 170 13.58 22.78 -6.34
C ASN A 170 15.01 22.79 -5.76
N ALA A 171 15.74 21.70 -6.00
CA ALA A 171 17.03 21.41 -5.42
C ALA A 171 18.13 22.26 -6.05
N ALA A 172 17.98 22.61 -7.33
CA ALA A 172 18.87 23.52 -8.04
C ALA A 172 18.22 24.10 -9.30
N ILE A 173 18.50 25.37 -9.58
CA ILE A 173 18.37 25.94 -10.92
C ILE A 173 19.70 25.65 -11.63
N LEU A 174 19.67 25.06 -12.82
CA LEU A 174 20.88 24.71 -13.60
C LEU A 174 21.20 25.80 -14.61
N TYR A 175 20.17 26.24 -15.34
CA TYR A 175 20.27 27.23 -16.40
C TYR A 175 19.02 28.12 -16.38
N GLU A 176 19.17 29.39 -16.74
CA GLU A 176 18.09 30.38 -16.75
C GLU A 176 18.28 31.38 -17.89
N MET A 177 17.21 31.62 -18.65
CA MET A 177 17.07 32.67 -19.64
C MET A 177 15.97 33.62 -19.16
N GLN A 178 16.29 34.90 -18.97
CA GLN A 178 15.30 35.89 -18.56
C GLN A 178 15.54 37.28 -19.16
N GLY A 179 14.46 38.01 -19.43
CA GLY A 179 14.48 39.40 -19.88
C GLY A 179 13.53 39.66 -21.04
N SER A 180 13.68 40.81 -21.68
CA SER A 180 12.84 41.22 -22.79
C SER A 180 13.57 41.09 -24.12
N GLN A 181 13.00 40.35 -25.07
CA GLN A 181 13.49 40.30 -26.44
C GLN A 181 13.31 41.66 -27.13
N LEU A 182 12.24 42.39 -26.81
CA LEU A 182 11.94 43.70 -27.40
C LEU A 182 12.91 44.79 -26.93
N GLU A 183 13.30 44.75 -25.65
CA GLU A 183 14.25 45.70 -25.08
C GLU A 183 15.72 45.29 -25.26
N ASP A 184 15.99 44.13 -25.87
CA ASP A 184 17.34 43.54 -26.01
C ASP A 184 18.04 43.38 -24.64
N THR A 185 17.27 42.94 -23.63
CA THR A 185 17.72 42.80 -22.24
C THR A 185 17.84 41.34 -21.78
N VAL A 186 17.69 40.38 -22.71
CA VAL A 186 17.76 38.96 -22.39
C VAL A 186 19.15 38.59 -21.85
N THR A 187 19.14 37.90 -20.72
CA THR A 187 20.31 37.34 -20.06
C THR A 187 20.23 35.81 -20.07
N TYR A 188 21.39 35.17 -20.17
CA TYR A 188 21.53 33.72 -20.13
C TYR A 188 22.51 33.38 -19.01
N THR A 189 22.06 32.59 -18.05
CA THR A 189 22.82 32.31 -16.84
C THR A 189 22.92 30.81 -16.62
N ALA A 190 24.13 30.31 -16.37
CA ALA A 190 24.36 28.98 -15.82
C ALA A 190 24.68 29.09 -14.33
N TYR A 191 24.13 28.18 -13.55
CA TYR A 191 24.36 28.05 -12.10
C TYR A 191 25.13 26.76 -11.77
N THR A 192 25.79 26.18 -12.77
CA THR A 192 26.57 24.94 -12.67
C THR A 192 27.92 25.13 -11.98
N ASP A 193 28.51 24.02 -11.50
CA ASP A 193 29.81 24.00 -10.80
C ASP A 193 29.87 24.86 -9.52
N GLY A 194 28.72 25.10 -8.87
CA GLY A 194 28.63 25.93 -7.66
C GLY A 194 28.94 27.42 -7.90
N SER A 195 28.83 27.88 -9.14
CA SER A 195 29.10 29.26 -9.53
C SER A 195 28.07 29.79 -10.52
N GLN A 196 27.82 31.09 -10.50
CA GLN A 196 27.00 31.75 -11.49
C GLN A 196 27.88 32.24 -12.65
N ARG A 197 27.55 31.83 -13.87
CA ARG A 197 28.22 32.24 -15.11
C ARG A 197 27.22 32.88 -16.06
N GLN A 198 27.54 34.05 -16.59
CA GLN A 198 26.80 34.64 -17.71
C GLN A 198 27.27 33.98 -19.01
N LEU A 199 26.32 33.54 -19.81
CA LEU A 199 26.52 32.87 -21.09
C LEU A 199 26.13 33.78 -22.25
N THR A 200 26.71 33.52 -23.40
CA THR A 200 26.13 33.97 -24.67
C THR A 200 24.93 33.09 -25.03
N MET A 201 24.04 33.57 -25.91
CA MET A 201 22.91 32.78 -26.42
C MET A 201 23.35 31.44 -27.02
N GLN A 202 24.51 31.40 -27.68
CA GLN A 202 25.03 30.18 -28.28
C GLN A 202 25.56 29.20 -27.23
N GLU A 203 26.30 29.68 -26.22
CA GLU A 203 26.76 28.84 -25.11
C GLU A 203 25.57 28.28 -24.31
N TYR A 204 24.53 29.08 -24.08
CA TYR A 204 23.30 28.62 -23.42
C TYR A 204 22.64 27.48 -24.21
N GLY A 205 22.49 27.63 -25.53
CA GLY A 205 21.96 26.58 -26.40
C GLY A 205 22.79 25.29 -26.35
N ASP A 206 24.12 25.42 -26.46
CA ASP A 206 25.03 24.27 -26.43
C ASP A 206 25.01 23.56 -25.06
N GLU A 207 25.03 24.32 -23.94
CA GLU A 207 25.07 23.75 -22.59
C GLU A 207 23.74 23.09 -22.17
N THR A 208 22.59 23.68 -22.54
CA THR A 208 21.25 23.11 -22.26
C THR A 208 20.96 21.88 -23.13
N GLU A 209 21.43 21.85 -24.38
CA GLU A 209 21.37 20.64 -25.22
C GLU A 209 22.22 19.50 -24.64
N ASN A 210 23.41 19.82 -24.11
CA ASN A 210 24.24 18.82 -23.40
C ASN A 210 23.57 18.29 -22.13
N LEU A 211 22.87 19.15 -21.38
CA LEU A 211 22.07 18.72 -20.23
C LEU A 211 20.98 17.72 -20.65
N LYS A 212 20.19 18.06 -21.68
CA LYS A 212 19.14 17.16 -22.24
C LYS A 212 19.71 15.80 -22.62
N ASN A 213 20.83 15.78 -23.32
CA ASN A 213 21.53 14.54 -23.71
C ASN A 213 22.10 13.74 -22.53
N SER A 214 22.25 14.37 -21.37
CA SER A 214 22.74 13.73 -20.13
C SER A 214 21.60 13.26 -19.22
N CYS A 215 20.36 13.65 -19.50
CA CYS A 215 19.19 13.21 -18.75
C CYS A 215 18.77 11.81 -19.21
N ILE A 216 18.21 11.04 -18.29
CA ILE A 216 17.60 9.75 -18.52
C ILE A 216 16.09 9.98 -18.69
N GLU A 217 15.53 9.59 -19.83
CA GLU A 217 14.09 9.67 -20.08
C GLU A 217 13.35 8.77 -19.09
N THR A 218 12.25 9.28 -18.50
CA THR A 218 11.42 8.47 -17.61
C THR A 218 10.56 7.52 -18.45
N GLU A 219 10.69 6.21 -18.25
CA GLU A 219 9.90 5.24 -18.98
C GLU A 219 8.45 5.30 -18.48
N ALA A 220 7.50 5.51 -19.40
CA ALA A 220 6.09 5.56 -19.06
C ALA A 220 5.58 4.14 -18.75
N VAL A 221 4.94 4.00 -17.59
CA VAL A 221 4.07 2.85 -17.31
C VAL A 221 2.87 2.89 -18.24
N ALA A 222 2.30 4.09 -18.38
CA ALA A 222 1.23 4.37 -19.31
C ALA A 222 1.29 5.84 -19.77
N GLU A 223 0.87 6.08 -21.00
CA GLU A 223 0.79 7.42 -21.59
C GLU A 223 -0.42 7.49 -22.52
N THR A 224 -1.13 8.62 -22.46
CA THR A 224 -2.12 9.00 -23.48
C THR A 224 -1.89 10.45 -23.90
N LYS A 225 -2.15 10.75 -25.18
CA LYS A 225 -1.99 12.07 -25.77
C LYS A 225 -3.06 12.32 -26.82
N ARG A 226 -3.64 13.53 -26.83
CA ARG A 226 -4.48 14.05 -27.91
C ARG A 226 -3.64 14.88 -28.86
N GLU A 227 -3.86 14.68 -30.15
CA GLU A 227 -3.22 15.47 -31.20
C GLU A 227 -4.17 16.56 -31.70
N ALA A 228 -3.61 17.66 -32.22
CA ALA A 228 -4.40 18.77 -32.76
C ALA A 228 -5.32 18.38 -33.94
N GLU A 229 -5.10 17.21 -34.53
CA GLU A 229 -5.89 16.65 -35.63
C GLU A 229 -7.10 15.80 -35.16
N ASP A 230 -7.20 15.51 -33.86
CA ASP A 230 -8.31 14.74 -33.28
C ASP A 230 -9.62 15.53 -33.31
N GLU A 231 -10.76 14.82 -33.36
CA GLU A 231 -12.10 15.43 -33.40
C GLU A 231 -12.37 16.31 -32.16
N ILE A 232 -11.79 15.92 -31.02
CA ILE A 232 -11.68 16.72 -29.79
C ILE A 232 -10.19 16.74 -29.42
N PRO A 233 -9.47 17.85 -29.64
CA PRO A 233 -8.00 17.91 -29.50
C PRO A 233 -7.55 18.09 -28.04
N HIS A 234 -8.34 17.60 -27.09
CA HIS A 234 -8.08 17.69 -25.65
C HIS A 234 -8.90 16.66 -24.87
N MET A 235 -8.46 16.36 -23.66
CA MET A 235 -9.12 15.54 -22.66
C MET A 235 -9.75 16.44 -21.61
N ASP A 236 -11.02 16.17 -21.29
CA ASP A 236 -11.64 16.70 -20.08
C ASP A 236 -11.28 15.85 -18.85
N LYS A 237 -11.73 16.28 -17.67
CA LYS A 237 -11.52 15.58 -16.40
C LYS A 237 -11.97 14.11 -16.46
N GLN A 238 -13.10 13.84 -17.10
CA GLN A 238 -13.65 12.49 -17.19
C GLN A 238 -12.73 11.57 -18.01
N GLN A 239 -12.18 12.08 -19.11
CA GLN A 239 -11.26 11.30 -19.95
C GLN A 239 -9.89 11.08 -19.28
N VAL A 240 -9.42 12.02 -18.45
CA VAL A 240 -8.23 11.81 -17.60
C VAL A 240 -8.51 10.69 -16.59
N LEU A 241 -9.67 10.73 -15.91
CA LEU A 241 -10.08 9.70 -14.96
C LEU A 241 -10.21 8.32 -15.61
N GLU A 242 -10.86 8.23 -16.78
CA GLU A 242 -11.01 6.99 -17.54
C GLU A 242 -9.64 6.39 -17.92
N PHE A 243 -8.69 7.23 -18.34
CA PHE A 243 -7.33 6.78 -18.61
C PHE A 243 -6.65 6.20 -17.36
N LEU A 244 -6.71 6.89 -16.22
CA LEU A 244 -6.10 6.39 -14.97
C LEU A 244 -6.77 5.09 -14.49
N GLN A 245 -8.08 4.95 -14.68
CA GLN A 245 -8.82 3.72 -14.39
C GLN A 245 -8.43 2.57 -15.34
N GLU A 246 -8.15 2.86 -16.62
CA GLU A 246 -7.62 1.87 -17.56
C GLU A 246 -6.21 1.42 -17.16
N VAL A 247 -5.39 2.33 -16.62
CA VAL A 247 -4.06 1.99 -16.08
C VAL A 247 -4.16 1.11 -14.84
N LEU A 248 -5.11 1.40 -13.93
CA LEU A 248 -5.41 0.56 -12.77
C LEU A 248 -5.93 -0.83 -13.16
N SER A 249 -6.60 -0.95 -14.31
CA SER A 249 -7.23 -2.19 -14.76
C SER A 249 -7.24 -2.32 -16.29
N PRO A 250 -6.12 -2.74 -16.93
CA PRO A 250 -5.93 -2.72 -18.38
C PRO A 250 -6.74 -3.77 -19.18
N GLY A 251 -7.90 -4.19 -18.67
CA GLY A 251 -8.77 -5.23 -19.24
C GLY A 251 -10.26 -4.89 -19.34
N SER A 252 -10.71 -3.69 -18.94
CA SER A 252 -12.14 -3.34 -18.87
C SER A 252 -12.70 -2.73 -20.17
N SER A 253 -12.33 -3.26 -21.35
CA SER A 253 -13.10 -2.96 -22.57
C SER A 253 -14.33 -3.88 -22.68
N GLU A 254 -15.51 -3.26 -22.63
CA GLU A 254 -16.85 -3.78 -22.96
C GLU A 254 -17.09 -5.29 -22.68
N ASN A 255 -17.29 -5.66 -21.41
CA ASN A 255 -18.23 -6.71 -20.96
C ASN A 255 -18.08 -6.93 -19.43
N SER A 256 -18.53 -5.99 -18.60
CA SER A 256 -18.72 -6.28 -17.17
C SER A 256 -20.12 -6.88 -16.95
N ASP A 257 -20.13 -8.15 -16.55
CA ASP A 257 -21.26 -8.84 -15.96
C ASP A 257 -21.65 -8.12 -14.64
N PRO A 258 -22.94 -7.81 -14.38
CA PRO A 258 -23.37 -7.05 -13.19
C PRO A 258 -23.10 -7.72 -11.82
N SER A 259 -22.33 -8.81 -11.78
CA SER A 259 -21.97 -9.56 -10.57
C SER A 259 -20.73 -9.02 -9.83
N GLN A 260 -20.05 -8.00 -10.37
CA GLN A 260 -18.80 -7.49 -9.80
C GLN A 260 -18.97 -6.47 -8.65
N ASP A 261 -20.16 -5.87 -8.47
CA ASP A 261 -20.39 -4.81 -7.44
C ASP A 261 -21.10 -5.29 -6.17
N SER A 262 -21.41 -6.58 -6.04
CA SER A 262 -22.08 -7.11 -4.82
C SER A 262 -21.03 -7.54 -3.78
N PRO A 263 -21.10 -7.05 -2.52
CA PRO A 263 -20.16 -7.45 -1.47
C PRO A 263 -20.23 -8.98 -1.26
N ILE A 264 -19.07 -9.61 -1.14
CA ILE A 264 -18.89 -11.05 -0.92
C ILE A 264 -18.77 -11.32 0.58
N THR A 265 -18.04 -10.46 1.29
CA THR A 265 -17.80 -10.47 2.73
C THR A 265 -18.13 -9.10 3.33
N SER A 266 -17.89 -8.92 4.63
CA SER A 266 -18.01 -7.61 5.29
C SER A 266 -16.76 -6.72 5.11
N TYR A 267 -15.74 -7.21 4.39
CA TYR A 267 -14.44 -6.57 4.20
C TYR A 267 -14.17 -6.41 2.69
N PRO A 268 -14.33 -5.19 2.12
CA PRO A 268 -14.09 -4.95 0.69
C PRO A 268 -12.69 -5.38 0.23
N GLU A 269 -11.69 -5.25 1.10
CA GLU A 269 -10.31 -5.65 0.83
C GLU A 269 -10.18 -7.17 0.65
N TYR A 270 -11.00 -7.97 1.35
CA TYR A 270 -11.07 -9.41 1.16
C TYR A 270 -11.84 -9.80 -0.09
N ASP A 271 -12.92 -9.07 -0.40
CA ASP A 271 -13.70 -9.29 -1.62
C ASP A 271 -12.82 -9.17 -2.85
N GLU A 272 -11.90 -8.20 -2.85
CA GLU A 272 -10.91 -8.00 -3.89
C GLU A 272 -10.05 -9.25 -4.10
N ILE A 273 -9.43 -9.78 -3.03
CA ILE A 273 -8.63 -11.02 -3.07
C ILE A 273 -9.44 -12.22 -3.56
N ILE A 274 -10.66 -12.38 -3.03
CA ILE A 274 -11.56 -13.46 -3.42
C ILE A 274 -11.88 -13.38 -4.92
N ARG A 275 -12.10 -12.17 -5.45
CA ARG A 275 -12.31 -11.93 -6.88
C ARG A 275 -11.08 -12.24 -7.70
N GLN A 276 -9.87 -11.91 -7.22
CA GLN A 276 -8.64 -12.27 -7.93
C GLN A 276 -8.51 -13.79 -8.10
N TYR A 277 -8.76 -14.57 -7.03
CA TYR A 277 -8.79 -16.03 -7.11
C TYR A 277 -9.90 -16.57 -8.02
N TYR A 278 -11.10 -16.00 -7.94
CA TYR A 278 -12.23 -16.37 -8.81
C TYR A 278 -11.90 -16.10 -10.29
N ASN A 279 -11.34 -14.93 -10.59
CA ASN A 279 -10.95 -14.55 -11.94
C ASN A 279 -9.82 -15.46 -12.45
N GLY A 280 -8.82 -15.74 -11.60
CA GLY A 280 -7.70 -16.60 -11.95
C GLY A 280 -8.11 -18.01 -12.30
N VAL A 281 -8.97 -18.63 -11.49
CA VAL A 281 -9.42 -20.01 -11.77
C VAL A 281 -10.28 -20.08 -13.03
N ASN A 282 -11.13 -19.07 -13.28
CA ASN A 282 -11.95 -19.00 -14.50
C ASN A 282 -11.12 -18.68 -15.75
N ALA A 283 -10.02 -17.93 -15.60
CA ALA A 283 -9.05 -17.67 -16.66
C ALA A 283 -8.08 -18.83 -16.90
N ASN A 284 -8.15 -19.90 -16.09
CA ASN A 284 -7.21 -21.03 -16.10
C ASN A 284 -5.75 -20.59 -15.87
N TRP A 285 -5.53 -19.70 -14.90
CA TRP A 285 -4.19 -19.29 -14.47
C TRP A 285 -3.35 -20.49 -14.05
N SER A 286 -2.11 -20.49 -14.52
CA SER A 286 -1.08 -21.42 -14.08
C SER A 286 -0.55 -21.03 -12.70
N MET A 287 0.23 -21.92 -12.08
CA MET A 287 0.91 -21.64 -10.81
C MET A 287 1.79 -20.37 -10.88
N SER A 288 2.47 -20.15 -12.02
CA SER A 288 3.24 -18.92 -12.21
C SER A 288 2.34 -17.70 -12.29
N ASP A 289 1.18 -17.79 -12.96
CA ASP A 289 0.29 -16.63 -13.08
C ASP A 289 -0.28 -16.18 -11.72
N TYR A 290 -0.55 -17.12 -10.81
CA TYR A 290 -0.90 -16.83 -9.41
C TYR A 290 0.28 -16.26 -8.63
N SER A 291 1.46 -16.88 -8.74
CA SER A 291 2.67 -16.41 -8.06
C SER A 291 3.08 -15.00 -8.49
N ASP A 292 2.97 -14.68 -9.78
CA ASP A 292 3.29 -13.36 -10.35
C ASP A 292 2.34 -12.27 -9.84
N ARG A 293 1.20 -12.66 -9.24
CA ARG A 293 0.19 -11.77 -8.63
C ARG A 293 0.19 -11.80 -7.11
N ASN A 294 1.26 -12.33 -6.50
CA ASN A 294 1.40 -12.46 -5.05
C ASN A 294 0.27 -13.28 -4.39
N LEU A 295 -0.32 -14.22 -5.14
CA LEU A 295 -1.29 -15.18 -4.65
C LEU A 295 -0.61 -16.54 -4.50
N CYS A 296 -1.10 -17.38 -3.57
CA CYS A 296 -0.58 -18.73 -3.41
C CYS A 296 -0.69 -19.53 -4.73
N TYR A 297 0.48 -19.89 -5.26
CA TYR A 297 0.62 -20.61 -6.53
C TYR A 297 -0.08 -21.98 -6.53
N LEU A 298 -0.34 -22.56 -5.35
CA LEU A 298 -1.04 -23.84 -5.21
C LEU A 298 -2.47 -23.78 -5.79
N ALA A 299 -3.09 -22.61 -5.86
CA ALA A 299 -4.39 -22.43 -6.52
C ALA A 299 -4.34 -22.83 -8.02
N GLY A 300 -3.18 -22.81 -8.66
CA GLY A 300 -2.98 -23.31 -10.03
C GLY A 300 -3.14 -24.84 -10.18
N TYR A 301 -3.27 -25.59 -9.08
CA TYR A 301 -3.68 -27.00 -9.12
C TYR A 301 -5.20 -27.17 -9.25
N GLU A 302 -5.98 -26.17 -8.86
CA GLU A 302 -7.44 -26.26 -8.85
C GLU A 302 -8.01 -26.11 -10.26
N MET A 303 -8.97 -26.97 -10.59
CA MET A 303 -9.46 -27.13 -11.95
C MET A 303 -10.69 -26.27 -12.26
N SER A 304 -11.37 -25.76 -11.23
CA SER A 304 -12.59 -24.96 -11.38
C SER A 304 -12.89 -24.10 -10.14
N SER A 305 -13.75 -23.10 -10.31
CA SER A 305 -14.26 -22.27 -9.20
C SER A 305 -15.08 -23.03 -8.16
N SER A 306 -15.50 -24.28 -8.42
CA SER A 306 -16.12 -25.14 -7.39
C SER A 306 -15.10 -25.92 -6.56
N ASP A 307 -13.83 -25.94 -6.98
CA ASP A 307 -12.76 -26.63 -6.25
C ASP A 307 -11.98 -25.68 -5.32
N LEU A 308 -12.04 -24.37 -5.58
CA LEU A 308 -11.44 -23.32 -4.77
C LEU A 308 -12.50 -22.53 -4.01
N GLY A 309 -12.19 -22.10 -2.79
CA GLY A 309 -13.12 -21.42 -1.89
C GLY A 309 -12.44 -20.49 -0.90
N TYR A 310 -13.26 -19.74 -0.18
CA TYR A 310 -12.85 -18.80 0.86
C TYR A 310 -13.60 -19.06 2.17
N CYS A 311 -13.01 -18.70 3.30
CA CYS A 311 -13.66 -18.71 4.59
C CYS A 311 -13.20 -17.47 5.36
N THR A 312 -14.14 -16.72 5.91
CA THR A 312 -13.83 -15.72 6.93
C THR A 312 -14.11 -16.30 8.31
N MET A 313 -13.22 -16.08 9.26
CA MET A 313 -13.35 -16.57 10.64
C MET A 313 -12.46 -15.75 11.56
N ASP A 314 -12.99 -15.29 12.69
CA ASP A 314 -12.19 -14.70 13.77
C ASP A 314 -11.37 -15.80 14.47
N ILE A 315 -10.07 -15.85 14.16
CA ILE A 315 -9.17 -16.91 14.64
C ILE A 315 -8.62 -16.58 16.03
N ASP A 316 -8.20 -15.34 16.27
CA ASP A 316 -7.56 -14.91 17.53
C ASP A 316 -8.52 -14.33 18.59
N GLY A 317 -9.78 -14.14 18.23
CA GLY A 317 -10.85 -13.68 19.13
C GLY A 317 -10.85 -12.18 19.37
N ASP A 318 -10.25 -11.39 18.47
CA ASP A 318 -10.21 -9.92 18.56
C ASP A 318 -11.44 -9.23 17.95
N GLY A 319 -12.34 -10.00 17.32
CA GLY A 319 -13.56 -9.52 16.68
C GLY A 319 -13.39 -9.11 15.20
N ILE A 320 -12.20 -9.26 14.64
CA ILE A 320 -11.91 -9.12 13.20
C ILE A 320 -11.84 -10.54 12.62
N GLU A 321 -12.57 -10.79 11.53
CA GLU A 321 -12.45 -12.08 10.85
C GLU A 321 -11.20 -12.12 9.97
N GLU A 322 -10.45 -13.23 9.98
CA GLU A 322 -9.39 -13.51 9.02
C GLU A 322 -9.93 -14.18 7.77
N LEU A 323 -9.33 -13.89 6.62
CA LEU A 323 -9.62 -14.56 5.35
C LEU A 323 -8.66 -15.73 5.12
N MET A 324 -9.22 -16.92 4.92
CA MET A 324 -8.50 -18.09 4.40
C MET A 324 -8.98 -18.43 2.99
N ILE A 325 -8.03 -18.72 2.09
CA ILE A 325 -8.29 -19.29 0.76
C ILE A 325 -7.86 -20.75 0.76
N GLY A 326 -8.61 -21.64 0.12
CA GLY A 326 -8.22 -23.05 0.05
C GLY A 326 -9.15 -23.92 -0.78
N SER A 327 -8.86 -25.22 -0.80
CA SER A 327 -9.61 -26.19 -1.58
C SER A 327 -10.91 -26.60 -0.87
N VAL A 328 -12.04 -26.52 -1.58
CA VAL A 328 -13.38 -26.86 -1.05
C VAL A 328 -13.57 -28.38 -0.89
N ASN A 329 -12.84 -29.15 -1.69
CA ASN A 329 -12.98 -30.61 -1.79
C ASN A 329 -11.90 -31.38 -1.03
N ALA A 330 -11.17 -30.72 -0.14
CA ALA A 330 -10.14 -31.34 0.69
C ALA A 330 -10.73 -32.03 1.93
N ASP A 331 -10.39 -33.29 2.16
CA ASP A 331 -10.62 -33.96 3.45
C ASP A 331 -9.70 -33.35 4.53
N ALA A 332 -9.96 -33.59 5.82
CA ALA A 332 -9.17 -33.03 6.95
C ALA A 332 -7.65 -33.33 6.92
N ASP A 333 -7.23 -34.40 6.22
CA ASP A 333 -5.81 -34.74 6.01
C ASP A 333 -5.16 -33.91 4.87
N THR A 334 -5.96 -33.14 4.14
CA THR A 334 -5.60 -32.32 2.97
C THR A 334 -6.10 -30.87 3.07
N SER A 335 -6.80 -30.51 4.16
CA SER A 335 -7.44 -29.22 4.38
C SER A 335 -6.46 -28.10 4.76
N MET A 336 -5.29 -28.09 4.11
CA MET A 336 -4.40 -26.94 4.19
C MET A 336 -5.09 -25.74 3.56
N PHE A 337 -4.92 -24.57 4.17
CA PHE A 337 -5.26 -23.33 3.49
C PHE A 337 -4.08 -22.92 2.59
N PHE A 338 -4.38 -22.23 1.50
CA PHE A 338 -3.42 -21.71 0.54
C PHE A 338 -2.83 -20.40 1.03
N ASP A 339 -3.68 -19.44 1.37
CA ASP A 339 -3.30 -18.17 1.99
C ASP A 339 -4.17 -17.87 3.21
N LEU A 340 -3.59 -17.17 4.18
CA LEU A 340 -4.25 -16.59 5.33
C LEU A 340 -3.95 -15.09 5.35
N TYR A 341 -5.00 -14.27 5.42
CA TYR A 341 -4.92 -12.81 5.53
C TYR A 341 -5.63 -12.35 6.80
N THR A 342 -5.19 -11.22 7.34
CA THR A 342 -5.80 -10.51 8.48
C THR A 342 -5.95 -9.02 8.13
N MET A 343 -6.75 -8.27 8.88
CA MET A 343 -6.86 -6.82 8.74
C MET A 343 -6.03 -6.11 9.80
N VAL A 344 -5.14 -5.22 9.38
CA VAL A 344 -4.35 -4.37 10.27
C VAL A 344 -4.61 -2.92 9.91
N ASN A 345 -5.19 -2.16 10.84
CA ASN A 345 -5.54 -0.74 10.63
C ASN A 345 -6.42 -0.48 9.39
N GLY A 346 -7.36 -1.40 9.10
CA GLY A 346 -8.23 -1.29 7.92
C GLY A 346 -7.58 -1.68 6.60
N GLN A 347 -6.34 -2.19 6.60
CA GLN A 347 -5.69 -2.73 5.41
C GLN A 347 -5.49 -4.23 5.51
N ARG A 348 -5.70 -4.95 4.40
CA ARG A 348 -5.41 -6.39 4.33
C ARG A 348 -3.91 -6.66 4.42
N SER A 349 -3.53 -7.68 5.18
CA SER A 349 -2.14 -8.14 5.30
C SER A 349 -2.08 -9.65 5.13
N LEU A 350 -1.18 -10.13 4.26
CA LEU A 350 -0.90 -11.56 4.12
C LEU A 350 -0.12 -12.04 5.35
N VAL A 351 -0.71 -12.96 6.12
CA VAL A 351 -0.09 -13.55 7.31
C VAL A 351 0.89 -14.64 6.88
N ILE A 352 0.41 -15.60 6.08
CA ILE A 352 1.24 -16.72 5.62
C ILE A 352 0.65 -17.38 4.37
N SER A 353 1.53 -17.95 3.55
CA SER A 353 1.20 -18.70 2.33
C SER A 353 1.76 -20.12 2.40
N SER A 354 0.96 -21.10 2.00
CA SER A 354 1.36 -22.51 1.91
C SER A 354 2.13 -22.83 0.64
N GLY A 355 2.97 -23.86 0.71
CA GLY A 355 3.62 -24.51 -0.43
C GLY A 355 3.56 -26.03 -0.34
N GLU A 356 3.92 -26.78 -1.38
CA GLU A 356 3.73 -28.25 -1.39
C GLU A 356 4.51 -28.96 -0.27
N ARG A 357 5.60 -28.34 0.19
CA ARG A 357 6.47 -28.86 1.26
C ARG A 357 6.46 -28.00 2.52
N ASP A 358 5.63 -26.96 2.57
CA ASP A 358 5.49 -26.05 3.70
C ASP A 358 4.00 -25.71 3.86
N ARG A 359 3.26 -26.64 4.48
CA ARG A 359 1.79 -26.63 4.44
C ARG A 359 1.23 -26.13 5.75
N TYR A 360 0.29 -25.19 5.70
CA TYR A 360 -0.35 -24.63 6.88
C TYR A 360 -1.80 -25.08 7.01
N TYR A 361 -2.22 -25.35 8.24
CA TYR A 361 -3.54 -25.85 8.60
C TYR A 361 -4.06 -25.05 9.80
N LEU A 362 -5.38 -24.85 9.85
CA LEU A 362 -6.06 -24.41 11.07
C LEU A 362 -6.41 -25.64 11.91
N CYS A 363 -6.16 -25.61 13.22
CA CYS A 363 -6.59 -26.65 14.15
C CYS A 363 -7.94 -26.33 14.80
N GLU A 364 -8.63 -27.36 15.32
CA GLU A 364 -9.92 -27.21 16.02
C GLU A 364 -9.85 -26.26 17.24
N ASP A 365 -8.65 -26.07 17.82
CA ASP A 365 -8.39 -25.15 18.93
C ASP A 365 -7.86 -23.78 18.47
N HIS A 366 -7.98 -23.46 17.18
CA HIS A 366 -7.49 -22.26 16.51
C HIS A 366 -5.97 -22.08 16.49
N THR A 367 -5.20 -23.09 16.92
CA THR A 367 -3.76 -23.12 16.66
C THR A 367 -3.52 -23.21 15.16
N ILE A 368 -2.55 -22.46 14.63
CA ILE A 368 -2.07 -22.65 13.25
C ILE A 368 -0.96 -23.69 13.28
N ALA A 369 -1.12 -24.77 12.51
CA ALA A 369 -0.14 -25.84 12.37
C ALA A 369 0.61 -25.72 11.04
N ASN A 370 1.92 -25.91 11.07
CA ASN A 370 2.76 -26.00 9.89
C ASN A 370 3.41 -27.39 9.80
N GLU A 371 3.30 -28.01 8.64
CA GLU A 371 4.02 -29.24 8.30
C GLU A 371 5.02 -28.98 7.18
N ALA A 372 6.28 -28.76 7.54
CA ALA A 372 7.36 -28.57 6.59
C ALA A 372 8.18 -29.86 6.36
N SER A 373 8.62 -30.07 5.12
CA SER A 373 9.40 -31.24 4.72
C SER A 373 10.69 -30.85 4.00
N GLY A 374 11.84 -31.24 4.56
CA GLY A 374 13.16 -31.18 3.91
C GLY A 374 13.50 -32.46 3.13
N GLY A 375 12.93 -33.61 3.51
CA GLY A 375 13.10 -34.90 2.81
C GLY A 375 12.65 -36.08 3.66
N ALA A 376 12.97 -37.31 3.23
CA ALA A 376 12.58 -38.54 3.94
C ALA A 376 13.13 -38.66 5.38
N MET A 377 14.13 -37.87 5.74
CA MET A 377 14.73 -37.80 7.08
C MET A 377 14.86 -36.37 7.59
N SER A 378 14.08 -35.43 7.05
CA SER A 378 14.08 -34.04 7.49
C SER A 378 12.66 -33.47 7.40
N SER A 379 12.08 -33.10 8.53
CA SER A 379 10.71 -32.55 8.61
C SER A 379 10.56 -31.71 9.86
N SER A 380 9.68 -30.73 9.86
CA SER A 380 9.30 -29.97 11.07
C SER A 380 7.80 -29.81 11.15
N PHE A 381 7.31 -29.80 12.38
CA PHE A 381 5.91 -29.68 12.74
C PHE A 381 5.83 -28.54 13.75
N LYS A 382 5.48 -27.35 13.28
CA LYS A 382 5.44 -26.14 14.08
C LYS A 382 3.99 -25.78 14.39
N TYR A 383 3.78 -25.25 15.58
CA TYR A 383 2.47 -24.88 16.08
C TYR A 383 2.54 -23.44 16.57
N TYR A 384 1.54 -22.66 16.21
CA TYR A 384 1.51 -21.22 16.43
C TYR A 384 0.22 -20.82 17.13
N ASP A 385 0.36 -19.96 18.12
CA ASP A 385 -0.76 -19.12 18.54
C ASP A 385 -0.85 -17.95 17.57
N PHE A 386 -2.05 -17.64 17.10
CA PHE A 386 -2.32 -16.46 16.27
C PHE A 386 -2.79 -15.34 17.19
N VAL A 387 -2.08 -14.21 17.19
CA VAL A 387 -2.34 -13.09 18.13
C VAL A 387 -2.05 -11.77 17.44
N SER A 388 -3.06 -10.91 17.35
CA SER A 388 -2.97 -9.56 16.79
C SER A 388 -2.39 -9.57 15.37
N GLY A 389 -2.93 -10.46 14.54
CA GLY A 389 -2.52 -10.58 13.13
C GLY A 389 -1.17 -11.26 12.90
N GLN A 390 -0.52 -11.84 13.93
CA GLN A 390 0.81 -12.43 13.81
C GLN A 390 0.90 -13.86 14.38
N LEU A 391 1.70 -14.70 13.72
CA LEU A 391 2.03 -16.05 14.19
C LEU A 391 3.10 -16.01 15.28
N GLN A 392 2.79 -16.53 16.45
CA GLN A 392 3.71 -16.68 17.57
C GLN A 392 4.01 -18.16 17.82
N ILE A 393 5.30 -18.54 17.73
CA ILE A 393 5.71 -19.93 17.91
C ILE A 393 5.35 -20.44 19.31
N LYS A 394 4.55 -21.50 19.34
CA LYS A 394 4.09 -22.18 20.57
C LYS A 394 4.99 -23.37 20.89
N GLU A 395 5.11 -24.29 19.95
CA GLU A 395 6.02 -25.42 20.03
C GLU A 395 6.38 -25.96 18.64
N ASN A 396 7.55 -26.58 18.52
CA ASN A 396 8.06 -27.19 17.30
C ASN A 396 8.62 -28.57 17.61
N VAL A 397 8.24 -29.54 16.79
CA VAL A 397 8.85 -30.87 16.75
C VAL A 397 9.50 -31.05 15.40
N PHE A 398 10.79 -31.35 15.37
CA PHE A 398 11.48 -31.56 14.11
C PHE A 398 12.31 -32.85 14.10
N LEU A 399 12.48 -33.38 12.90
CA LEU A 399 13.20 -34.58 12.56
C LEU A 399 14.44 -34.19 11.76
N ASP A 400 15.62 -34.64 12.19
CA ASP A 400 16.87 -34.57 11.44
C ASP A 400 17.65 -35.88 11.54
N GLY A 401 17.31 -36.82 10.65
CA GLY A 401 17.99 -38.11 10.56
C GLY A 401 19.27 -38.08 9.74
N PHE A 402 19.62 -36.96 9.11
CA PHE A 402 20.88 -36.86 8.38
C PHE A 402 22.05 -36.65 9.34
N ASP A 403 21.91 -35.68 10.25
CA ASP A 403 22.96 -35.38 11.23
C ASP A 403 22.81 -36.22 12.51
N HIS A 404 21.60 -36.67 12.83
CA HIS A 404 21.29 -37.44 14.05
C HIS A 404 20.61 -38.79 13.79
N PRO A 405 21.27 -39.76 13.10
CA PRO A 405 20.64 -41.00 12.64
C PRO A 405 20.17 -41.97 13.73
N GLU A 406 20.68 -41.88 14.97
CA GLU A 406 20.27 -42.74 16.08
C GLU A 406 19.13 -42.16 16.92
N ASN A 407 19.04 -40.84 17.03
CA ASN A 407 17.99 -40.13 17.79
C ASN A 407 17.61 -38.85 17.01
N PRO A 408 16.79 -38.98 15.96
CA PRO A 408 16.62 -37.90 14.99
C PRO A 408 15.54 -36.88 15.38
N TRP A 409 14.81 -37.09 16.47
CA TRP A 409 13.67 -36.25 16.86
C TRP A 409 14.05 -35.27 17.96
N PHE A 410 13.62 -34.02 17.80
CA PHE A 410 13.91 -32.91 18.70
C PHE A 410 12.66 -32.07 18.96
N TYR A 411 12.65 -31.44 20.13
CA TYR A 411 11.64 -30.49 20.56
C TYR A 411 12.28 -29.12 20.77
N THR A 412 11.60 -28.06 20.39
CA THR A 412 11.97 -26.69 20.74
C THR A 412 10.73 -25.81 20.83
N THR A 413 10.85 -24.64 21.44
CA THR A 413 9.81 -23.60 21.48
C THR A 413 10.23 -22.41 20.62
N THR A 414 11.04 -22.66 19.60
CA THR A 414 11.57 -21.66 18.67
C THR A 414 11.41 -22.14 17.23
N GLU A 415 11.59 -21.22 16.29
CA GLU A 415 11.60 -21.51 14.86
C GLU A 415 12.78 -22.36 14.40
N ASP A 416 13.84 -22.43 15.21
CA ASP A 416 15.13 -22.98 14.81
C ASP A 416 15.11 -24.52 14.78
N CYS A 417 14.96 -25.07 13.58
CA CYS A 417 15.07 -26.51 13.31
C CYS A 417 16.52 -27.04 13.35
N THR A 418 17.44 -26.32 14.00
CA THR A 418 18.80 -26.76 14.35
C THR A 418 19.07 -26.71 15.85
N ASP A 419 18.05 -26.41 16.67
CA ASP A 419 18.13 -26.47 18.13
C ASP A 419 18.04 -27.90 18.64
N TYR A 420 19.18 -28.59 18.70
CA TYR A 420 19.29 -29.97 19.17
C TYR A 420 19.32 -30.12 20.71
N SER A 421 18.92 -29.08 21.46
CA SER A 421 19.05 -29.04 22.92
C SER A 421 18.15 -30.03 23.65
N ILE A 422 17.00 -30.39 23.07
CA ILE A 422 15.99 -31.25 23.69
C ILE A 422 15.68 -32.43 22.75
N PRO A 423 16.48 -33.50 22.77
CA PRO A 423 16.16 -34.72 22.02
C PRO A 423 14.95 -35.40 22.65
N ILE A 424 14.05 -35.91 21.80
CA ILE A 424 12.85 -36.66 22.19
C ILE A 424 12.78 -37.97 21.41
N SER A 425 11.95 -38.90 21.90
CA SER A 425 11.61 -40.11 21.14
C SER A 425 10.60 -39.82 20.04
N GLU A 426 10.51 -40.70 19.05
CA GLU A 426 9.47 -40.64 18.02
C GLU A 426 8.06 -40.67 18.64
N GLU A 427 7.85 -41.51 19.67
CA GLU A 427 6.55 -41.60 20.37
C GLU A 427 6.18 -40.27 21.04
N GLU A 428 7.14 -39.60 21.69
CA GLU A 428 6.92 -38.26 22.26
C GLU A 428 6.59 -37.23 21.17
N GLY A 429 7.31 -37.28 20.04
CA GLY A 429 7.02 -36.41 18.89
C GLY A 429 5.61 -36.62 18.33
N GLN A 430 5.20 -37.88 18.16
CA GLN A 430 3.83 -38.21 17.73
C GLN A 430 2.77 -37.78 18.74
N ASN A 431 3.04 -37.92 20.04
CA ASN A 431 2.13 -37.48 21.10
C ASN A 431 1.95 -35.96 21.12
N ILE A 432 3.01 -35.20 20.84
CA ILE A 432 2.92 -33.74 20.71
C ILE A 432 2.09 -33.37 19.48
N ARG A 433 2.38 -33.98 18.32
CA ARG A 433 1.61 -33.74 17.10
C ARG A 433 0.12 -34.07 17.27
N GLY A 434 -0.18 -35.16 17.97
CA GLY A 434 -1.54 -35.61 18.25
C GLY A 434 -2.35 -34.70 19.18
N LYS A 435 -1.77 -33.64 19.76
CA LYS A 435 -2.52 -32.60 20.48
C LYS A 435 -3.36 -31.73 19.54
N TYR A 436 -2.91 -31.59 18.29
CA TYR A 436 -3.41 -30.60 17.34
C TYR A 436 -4.18 -31.30 16.22
N SER A 437 -5.50 -31.29 16.32
CA SER A 437 -6.38 -31.89 15.30
C SER A 437 -6.72 -30.82 14.26
N HIS A 438 -6.46 -31.10 12.98
CA HIS A 438 -6.77 -30.17 11.90
C HIS A 438 -8.28 -29.97 11.77
N MET A 439 -8.69 -28.72 11.59
CA MET A 439 -10.06 -28.32 11.33
C MET A 439 -10.42 -28.65 9.87
N ASN A 440 -11.64 -29.12 9.68
CA ASN A 440 -12.27 -29.12 8.36
C ASN A 440 -12.86 -27.73 8.10
N ILE A 441 -12.07 -26.85 7.48
CA ILE A 441 -12.43 -25.43 7.27
C ILE A 441 -13.69 -25.34 6.39
N PRO A 442 -14.73 -24.58 6.81
CA PRO A 442 -16.00 -24.52 6.10
C PRO A 442 -15.96 -23.52 4.92
N TYR A 443 -15.17 -23.83 3.89
CA TYR A 443 -15.05 -22.96 2.71
C TYR A 443 -16.37 -22.75 1.97
N VAL A 444 -16.67 -21.49 1.64
CA VAL A 444 -17.66 -21.11 0.65
C VAL A 444 -17.01 -21.22 -0.74
N SER A 445 -17.65 -21.97 -1.64
CA SER A 445 -17.10 -22.19 -2.98
C SER A 445 -17.13 -20.91 -3.82
N LEU A 446 -16.06 -20.62 -4.57
CA LEU A 446 -16.00 -19.44 -5.44
C LEU A 446 -17.05 -19.49 -6.57
N SER A 447 -17.54 -20.66 -6.95
CA SER A 447 -18.63 -20.79 -7.92
C SER A 447 -19.97 -20.24 -7.41
N GLU A 448 -20.08 -19.93 -6.12
CA GLU A 448 -21.27 -19.32 -5.51
C GLU A 448 -21.29 -17.79 -5.63
N ILE A 449 -20.18 -17.18 -6.06
CA ILE A 449 -20.08 -15.74 -6.34
C ILE A 449 -21.06 -15.40 -7.48
N GLY A 450 -22.04 -14.53 -7.18
CA GLY A 450 -23.11 -14.14 -8.12
C GLY A 450 -24.34 -15.05 -8.16
N SER A 451 -24.31 -16.24 -7.54
CA SER A 451 -25.49 -17.12 -7.39
C SER A 451 -26.28 -16.87 -6.10
N GLN A 452 -25.76 -16.01 -5.23
CA GLN A 452 -26.48 -15.55 -4.06
C GLN A 452 -27.57 -14.54 -4.47
N THR A 453 -28.72 -15.04 -4.92
CA THR A 453 -29.95 -14.44 -4.40
C THR A 453 -29.87 -14.59 -2.90
N VAL A 454 -29.62 -13.47 -2.21
CA VAL A 454 -29.80 -13.24 -0.77
C VAL A 454 -30.59 -14.39 -0.16
N ALA A 455 -29.88 -15.38 0.39
CA ALA A 455 -30.48 -16.15 1.47
C ALA A 455 -30.78 -15.08 2.50
N GLU A 456 -32.05 -14.93 2.87
CA GLU A 456 -32.56 -13.94 3.82
C GLU A 456 -31.72 -13.94 5.11
N THR A 457 -30.58 -13.24 5.14
CA THR A 457 -30.09 -12.56 6.31
C THR A 457 -30.96 -11.33 6.41
N THR A 458 -32.01 -11.52 7.20
CA THR A 458 -32.96 -10.48 7.59
C THR A 458 -32.17 -9.23 7.92
N GLN A 459 -32.47 -8.10 7.28
CA GLN A 459 -31.99 -6.79 7.76
C GLN A 459 -32.18 -6.79 9.28
N PRO A 460 -31.13 -6.57 10.09
CA PRO A 460 -31.33 -6.46 11.51
C PRO A 460 -32.12 -5.17 11.71
N GLU A 461 -33.41 -5.29 12.06
CA GLU A 461 -34.14 -4.15 12.59
C GLU A 461 -33.31 -3.58 13.75
N THR A 462 -33.26 -2.25 13.91
CA THR A 462 -32.45 -1.52 14.92
C THR A 462 -32.45 -2.14 16.33
N SER A 463 -33.49 -2.92 16.67
CA SER A 463 -33.54 -3.81 17.84
C SER A 463 -32.39 -4.82 17.98
N SER A 464 -31.72 -5.24 16.90
CA SER A 464 -30.60 -6.20 16.90
C SER A 464 -29.27 -5.53 17.22
N TYR A 465 -28.96 -4.38 16.60
CA TYR A 465 -27.76 -3.61 16.92
C TYR A 465 -27.79 -3.11 18.36
N ARG A 466 -28.97 -2.69 18.84
CA ARG A 466 -29.14 -2.34 20.26
C ARG A 466 -28.83 -3.52 21.20
N GLN A 467 -29.25 -4.75 20.84
CA GLN A 467 -28.95 -5.94 21.65
C GLN A 467 -27.45 -6.26 21.69
N GLN A 468 -26.76 -6.14 20.55
CA GLN A 468 -25.31 -6.34 20.45
C GLN A 468 -24.57 -5.26 21.26
N ALA A 469 -24.94 -3.99 21.10
CA ALA A 469 -24.38 -2.90 21.89
C ALA A 469 -24.63 -3.06 23.40
N GLU A 470 -25.81 -3.52 23.82
CA GLU A 470 -26.10 -3.83 25.23
C GLU A 470 -25.25 -4.99 25.78
N GLU A 471 -24.81 -5.93 24.94
CA GLU A 471 -23.91 -7.02 25.31
C GLU A 471 -22.45 -6.57 25.41
N SER A 472 -21.98 -5.74 24.48
CA SER A 472 -20.68 -5.04 24.56
C SER A 472 -20.57 -4.23 25.85
N VAL A 473 -21.60 -3.43 26.18
CA VAL A 473 -21.63 -2.65 27.43
C VAL A 473 -21.59 -3.53 28.67
N LYS A 474 -22.35 -4.65 28.70
CA LYS A 474 -22.30 -5.60 29.83
C LYS A 474 -20.91 -6.22 29.99
N THR A 475 -20.26 -6.55 28.88
CA THR A 475 -18.91 -7.12 28.87
C THR A 475 -17.89 -6.10 29.37
N ALA A 476 -17.97 -4.85 28.90
CA ALA A 476 -17.15 -3.74 29.37
C ALA A 476 -17.36 -3.49 30.87
N GLU A 477 -18.60 -3.55 31.38
CA GLU A 477 -18.88 -3.43 32.82
C GLU A 477 -18.21 -4.54 33.64
N GLN A 478 -18.29 -5.78 33.16
CA GLN A 478 -17.64 -6.90 33.84
C GLN A 478 -16.12 -6.72 33.87
N LYS A 479 -15.51 -6.40 32.72
CA LYS A 479 -14.06 -6.16 32.62
C LYS A 479 -13.62 -4.98 33.49
N ALA A 480 -14.30 -3.83 33.39
CA ALA A 480 -13.98 -2.62 34.14
C ALA A 480 -14.14 -2.80 35.66
N SER A 481 -15.09 -3.65 36.11
CA SER A 481 -15.24 -3.97 37.54
C SER A 481 -14.07 -4.75 38.14
N SER A 482 -13.26 -5.39 37.29
CA SER A 482 -12.07 -6.16 37.66
C SER A 482 -10.75 -5.42 37.42
N ALA A 483 -10.78 -4.26 36.77
CA ALA A 483 -9.60 -3.44 36.48
C ALA A 483 -8.97 -2.88 37.76
N LEU A 484 -7.63 -2.88 37.80
CA LEU A 484 -6.85 -2.47 38.98
C LEU A 484 -6.36 -1.03 38.89
N THR A 485 -6.42 -0.42 37.70
CA THR A 485 -5.97 0.96 37.43
C THR A 485 -7.00 1.75 36.62
N GLY A 486 -6.94 3.07 36.71
CA GLY A 486 -7.73 4.00 35.90
C GLY A 486 -7.39 3.92 34.41
N SER A 487 -6.15 3.56 34.06
CA SER A 487 -5.74 3.35 32.66
C SER A 487 -6.46 2.16 32.04
N GLU A 488 -6.47 1.01 32.75
CA GLU A 488 -7.20 -0.18 32.29
C GLU A 488 -8.70 0.09 32.20
N GLN A 489 -9.29 0.82 33.16
CA GLN A 489 -10.69 1.21 33.08
C GLN A 489 -10.97 2.11 31.88
N TYR A 490 -10.08 3.06 31.58
CA TYR A 490 -10.22 3.94 30.43
C TYR A 490 -10.19 3.13 29.12
N GLU A 491 -9.19 2.28 28.92
CA GLU A 491 -9.07 1.45 27.70
C GLU A 491 -10.28 0.55 27.48
N ILE A 492 -10.81 -0.07 28.54
CA ILE A 492 -12.03 -0.91 28.44
C ILE A 492 -13.24 -0.10 27.98
N TRP A 493 -13.41 1.12 28.50
CA TRP A 493 -14.53 1.98 28.12
C TRP A 493 -14.35 2.64 26.76
N ASP A 494 -13.11 2.96 26.37
CA ASP A 494 -12.77 3.54 25.07
C ASP A 494 -12.98 2.52 23.94
N ASN A 495 -12.57 1.27 24.14
CA ASN A 495 -12.86 0.18 23.19
C ASN A 495 -14.38 -0.04 23.04
N CYS A 496 -15.11 -0.07 24.17
CA CYS A 496 -16.57 -0.21 24.14
C CYS A 496 -17.26 0.97 23.43
N LEU A 497 -16.73 2.19 23.54
CA LEU A 497 -17.21 3.37 22.82
C LEU A 497 -17.08 3.18 21.31
N ASN A 498 -15.92 2.70 20.85
CA ASN A 498 -15.65 2.44 19.43
C ASN A 498 -16.52 1.30 18.88
N GLU A 499 -16.77 0.25 19.66
CA GLU A 499 -17.72 -0.82 19.30
C GLU A 499 -19.15 -0.28 19.14
N ILE A 500 -19.62 0.60 20.03
CA ILE A 500 -20.96 1.19 19.89
C ILE A 500 -21.02 2.15 18.70
N TRP A 501 -19.93 2.85 18.40
CA TRP A 501 -19.82 3.72 17.25
C TRP A 501 -20.03 2.96 15.93
N SER A 502 -19.44 1.78 15.77
CA SER A 502 -19.63 0.96 14.56
C SER A 502 -21.09 0.50 14.43
N TYR A 503 -21.75 0.12 15.52
CA TYR A 503 -23.19 -0.18 15.48
C TYR A 503 -24.05 1.03 15.11
N LEU A 504 -23.66 2.24 15.50
CA LEU A 504 -24.35 3.48 15.14
C LEU A 504 -24.17 3.81 13.66
N GLN A 505 -22.98 3.60 13.09
CA GLN A 505 -22.70 3.79 11.66
C GLN A 505 -23.63 2.94 10.78
N GLU A 506 -23.94 1.72 11.23
CA GLU A 506 -24.85 0.82 10.53
C GLU A 506 -26.34 1.13 10.81
N ALA A 507 -26.65 1.62 12.01
CA ALA A 507 -28.05 1.79 12.47
C ALA A 507 -28.66 3.16 12.14
N LEU A 508 -27.85 4.21 12.01
CA LEU A 508 -28.31 5.58 11.79
C LEU A 508 -28.24 5.99 10.32
N SER A 509 -29.03 6.99 9.94
CA SER A 509 -28.92 7.60 8.61
C SER A 509 -27.62 8.41 8.49
N SER A 510 -27.11 8.60 7.28
CA SER A 510 -25.91 9.42 7.05
C SER A 510 -26.03 10.84 7.64
N GLU A 511 -27.22 11.46 7.59
CA GLU A 511 -27.46 12.79 8.18
C GLU A 511 -27.40 12.77 9.73
N ASP A 512 -27.95 11.71 10.35
CA ASP A 512 -27.88 11.53 11.80
C ASP A 512 -26.45 11.19 12.26
N MET A 513 -25.70 10.42 11.46
CA MET A 513 -24.29 10.09 11.71
C MET A 513 -23.38 11.30 11.57
N ASP A 514 -23.57 12.17 10.58
CA ASP A 514 -22.79 13.41 10.43
C ASP A 514 -23.01 14.33 11.65
N THR A 515 -24.26 14.44 12.10
CA THR A 515 -24.62 15.21 13.30
C THR A 515 -23.95 14.61 14.54
N LEU A 516 -24.01 13.29 14.69
CA LEU A 516 -23.41 12.59 15.83
C LEU A 516 -21.87 12.66 15.82
N THR A 517 -21.25 12.64 14.64
CA THR A 517 -19.79 12.81 14.46
C THR A 517 -19.35 14.15 14.97
N GLN A 518 -20.09 15.23 14.67
CA GLN A 518 -19.78 16.54 15.20
C GLN A 518 -19.96 16.61 16.73
N GLU A 519 -21.01 15.98 17.28
CA GLU A 519 -21.18 15.88 18.74
C GLU A 519 -20.02 15.11 19.41
N GLU A 520 -19.50 14.08 18.75
CA GLU A 520 -18.38 13.27 19.26
C GLU A 520 -17.06 14.05 19.25
N LEU A 521 -16.77 14.80 18.18
CA LEU A 521 -15.60 15.70 18.11
C LEU A 521 -15.64 16.78 19.20
N ASP A 522 -16.81 17.35 19.45
CA ASP A 522 -17.03 18.32 20.53
C ASP A 522 -16.85 17.67 21.92
N TRP A 523 -17.34 16.44 22.09
CA TRP A 523 -17.16 15.67 23.32
C TRP A 523 -15.69 15.33 23.59
N ILE A 524 -14.94 14.88 22.58
CA ILE A 524 -13.49 14.61 22.67
C ILE A 524 -12.75 15.87 23.12
N THR A 525 -13.04 17.00 22.47
CA THR A 525 -12.46 18.30 22.84
C THR A 525 -12.81 18.68 24.29
N GLY A 526 -14.03 18.39 24.74
CA GLY A 526 -14.45 18.56 26.14
C GLY A 526 -13.67 17.68 27.12
N LYS A 527 -13.50 16.39 26.79
CA LYS A 527 -12.73 15.40 27.56
C LYS A 527 -11.27 15.83 27.71
N GLU A 528 -10.63 16.28 26.63
CA GLU A 528 -9.25 16.79 26.65
C GLU A 528 -9.09 18.05 27.51
N ASN A 529 -10.06 18.96 27.49
CA ASN A 529 -10.04 20.14 28.34
C ASN A 529 -10.17 19.80 29.84
N ILE A 530 -10.89 18.72 30.19
CA ILE A 530 -10.96 18.21 31.57
C ILE A 530 -9.61 17.60 32.01
N ILE A 531 -8.91 16.93 31.10
CA ILE A 531 -7.55 16.42 31.34
C ILE A 531 -6.58 17.59 31.59
N ASN A 532 -6.69 18.67 30.80
CA ASN A 532 -5.79 19.81 30.85
C ASN A 532 -6.07 20.82 31.99
N SER A 533 -7.29 20.85 32.54
CA SER A 533 -7.70 21.78 33.61
C SER A 533 -7.51 21.25 35.03
N ALA A 534 -6.98 20.04 35.17
CA ALA A 534 -6.75 19.37 36.44
C ALA A 534 -5.59 20.01 37.24
N GLU A 535 -5.86 21.05 38.03
CA GLU A 535 -4.87 21.57 39.00
C GLU A 535 -4.71 20.61 40.19
N ASN A 536 -3.57 19.89 40.22
CA ASN A 536 -3.08 19.12 41.35
C ASN A 536 -3.84 17.81 41.80
N PRO A 537 -4.53 17.02 40.95
CA PRO A 537 -4.83 15.62 41.25
C PRO A 537 -3.69 14.68 40.80
N SER A 538 -3.63 13.47 41.35
CA SER A 538 -2.71 12.43 40.89
C SER A 538 -3.11 11.95 39.48
N ALA A 539 -2.14 11.51 38.67
CA ALA A 539 -2.40 11.01 37.30
C ALA A 539 -3.46 9.89 37.28
N GLU A 540 -3.50 9.08 38.34
CA GLU A 540 -4.48 8.01 38.52
C GLU A 540 -5.91 8.53 38.74
N GLU A 541 -6.09 9.59 39.54
CA GLU A 541 -7.41 10.22 39.75
C GLU A 541 -7.95 10.86 38.47
N THR A 542 -7.06 11.43 37.64
CA THR A 542 -7.43 11.94 36.31
C THR A 542 -7.90 10.81 35.40
N LEU A 543 -7.16 9.69 35.33
CA LEU A 543 -7.52 8.55 34.48
C LEU A 543 -8.83 7.90 34.90
N ILE A 544 -9.07 7.74 36.21
CA ILE A 544 -10.36 7.24 36.73
C ILE A 544 -11.52 8.16 36.29
N LYS A 545 -11.32 9.48 36.38
CA LYS A 545 -12.33 10.46 35.97
C LYS A 545 -12.58 10.44 34.45
N VAL A 546 -11.54 10.26 33.65
CA VAL A 546 -11.68 10.14 32.19
C VAL A 546 -12.41 8.84 31.84
N ALA A 547 -12.10 7.73 32.51
CA ALA A 547 -12.82 6.47 32.34
C ALA A 547 -14.33 6.60 32.70
N GLU A 548 -14.66 7.33 33.75
CA GLU A 548 -16.06 7.63 34.12
C GLU A 548 -16.78 8.46 33.03
N ILE A 549 -16.12 9.49 32.47
CA ILE A 549 -16.68 10.32 31.40
C ILE A 549 -16.88 9.50 30.11
N THR A 550 -15.92 8.66 29.75
CA THR A 550 -16.04 7.74 28.60
C THR A 550 -17.17 6.75 28.81
N LYS A 551 -17.31 6.19 30.02
CA LYS A 551 -18.44 5.33 30.38
C LYS A 551 -19.79 6.04 30.20
N GLU A 552 -19.92 7.29 30.66
CA GLU A 552 -21.15 8.05 30.48
C GLU A 552 -21.48 8.24 29.00
N ARG A 553 -20.47 8.53 28.17
CA ARG A 553 -20.65 8.69 26.72
C ARG A 553 -21.08 7.41 26.02
N VAL A 554 -20.50 6.26 26.39
CA VAL A 554 -20.92 4.93 25.93
C VAL A 554 -22.43 4.71 26.14
N TYR A 555 -22.97 5.10 27.29
CA TYR A 555 -24.40 4.98 27.57
C TYR A 555 -25.25 6.00 26.78
N GLU A 556 -24.76 7.22 26.56
CA GLU A 556 -25.43 8.18 25.68
C GLU A 556 -25.52 7.69 24.24
N LEU A 557 -24.44 7.10 23.72
CA LEU A 557 -24.38 6.51 22.39
C LEU A 557 -25.29 5.28 22.27
N LEU A 558 -25.32 4.42 23.30
CA LEU A 558 -26.24 3.29 23.36
C LEU A 558 -27.72 3.73 23.27
N ASP A 559 -28.08 4.85 23.90
CA ASP A 559 -29.44 5.39 23.85
C ASP A 559 -29.84 5.93 22.46
N ARG A 560 -28.86 6.23 21.59
CA ARG A 560 -29.10 6.62 20.19
C ARG A 560 -29.51 5.44 19.31
N LEU A 561 -29.19 4.20 19.71
CA LEU A 561 -29.68 2.97 19.09
C LEU A 561 -31.12 2.69 19.58
N SER A 562 -32.11 3.48 19.15
CA SER A 562 -33.52 3.33 19.59
C SER A 562 -34.33 2.27 18.87
#